data_AF-A0AAV0XDC9-F1
#
_entry.id   AF-A0AAV0XDC9-F1
#
_cell.length_a   1.000
_cell.length_b   1.000
_cell.length_c   1.000
_cell.angle_alpha   90.00
_cell.angle_beta   90.00
_cell.angle_gamma   90.00
#
_symmetry.space_group_name_H-M   'P 1'
#
loop_
_entity.id
_entity.type
_entity.pdbx_description
1 polymer ?
#
loop_
_entity_poly.entity_id
_entity_poly.type
_entity_poly.pdbx_seq_one_letter_code
_entity_poly.pdbx_strand_id
1 'polypeptide(L)'
;MVLALPHLPAERGNPGCPNFCMEDGFHTIVAYTLQFPEISEVMSRFLRDYVFDYWFVQIGPRCLSVFGQDHRTNNYLESFHSTLLTQIGRHPNIWDFLQRLIIVENQFFVEFQQRTNNLTIRDGTSRSLRENATRIIRESVQQLNRDGDLLMFLRRTGHRNDGYVQEQIGPYP
;
A
#
# COMPACT_ATOMS: atom_id res chain seq x y z
N MET A 1 3.68 -13.09 0.06
CA MET A 1 2.57 -13.28 1.05
C MET A 1 2.62 -12.26 2.19
N VAL A 2 3.77 -12.03 2.84
CA VAL A 2 3.89 -11.03 3.94
C VAL A 2 3.43 -9.63 3.53
N LEU A 3 3.78 -9.19 2.32
CA LEU A 3 3.33 -7.90 1.77
C LEU A 3 1.80 -7.81 1.58
N ALA A 4 1.07 -8.93 1.67
CA ALA A 4 -0.38 -8.93 1.59
C ALA A 4 -1.07 -8.64 2.93
N LEU A 5 -0.35 -8.76 4.06
CA LEU A 5 -0.91 -8.55 5.40
C LEU A 5 -1.59 -7.18 5.55
N PRO A 6 -1.00 -6.06 5.09
CA PRO A 6 -1.63 -4.74 5.19
C PRO A 6 -3.00 -4.60 4.50
N HIS A 7 -3.36 -5.53 3.61
CA HIS A 7 -4.67 -5.55 2.95
C HIS A 7 -5.74 -6.28 3.76
N LEU A 8 -5.43 -6.78 4.95
CA LEU A 8 -6.39 -7.27 5.93
C LEU A 8 -6.67 -6.17 6.97
N PRO A 9 -7.84 -6.20 7.63
CA PRO A 9 -8.13 -5.29 8.74
C PRO A 9 -7.08 -5.43 9.84
N ALA A 10 -6.76 -4.32 10.51
CA ALA A 10 -5.89 -4.34 11.69
C ALA A 10 -6.43 -5.29 12.79
N GLU A 11 -7.74 -5.30 13.00
CA GLU A 11 -8.44 -6.07 14.04
C GLU A 11 -9.67 -6.76 13.45
N ARG A 12 -10.11 -7.87 14.06
CA ARG A 12 -11.33 -8.58 13.66
C ARG A 12 -12.57 -7.72 13.90
N GLY A 13 -13.69 -8.10 13.28
CA GLY A 13 -14.97 -7.40 13.41
C GLY A 13 -15.15 -6.20 12.48
N ASN A 14 -14.27 -6.01 11.49
CA ASN A 14 -14.48 -5.00 10.47
C ASN A 14 -15.69 -5.36 9.58
N PRO A 15 -16.64 -4.45 9.30
CA PRO A 15 -17.83 -4.76 8.50
C PRO A 15 -17.52 -5.32 7.10
N GLY A 16 -16.38 -4.92 6.50
CA GLY A 16 -15.94 -5.39 5.18
C GLY A 16 -15.17 -6.72 5.21
N CYS A 17 -14.72 -7.18 6.37
CA CYS A 17 -14.03 -8.45 6.59
C CYS A 17 -14.14 -8.82 8.07
N PRO A 18 -15.27 -9.41 8.50
CA PRO A 18 -15.58 -9.53 9.93
C PRO A 18 -14.75 -10.61 10.64
N ASN A 19 -14.34 -11.64 9.90
CA ASN A 19 -13.79 -12.87 10.48
C ASN A 19 -12.26 -12.91 10.52
N PHE A 20 -11.58 -12.04 9.78
CA PHE A 20 -10.13 -12.12 9.58
C PHE A 20 -9.46 -10.76 9.82
N CYS A 21 -8.27 -10.79 10.41
CA CYS A 21 -7.40 -9.63 10.57
C CYS A 21 -5.96 -9.91 10.13
N MET A 22 -5.09 -8.90 10.21
CA MET A 22 -3.66 -9.00 9.91
C MET A 22 -2.97 -10.14 10.69
N GLU A 23 -3.32 -10.33 11.96
CA GLU A 23 -2.71 -11.35 12.81
C GLU A 23 -3.10 -12.77 12.36
N ASP A 24 -4.36 -12.99 11.97
CA ASP A 24 -4.81 -14.25 11.34
C ASP A 24 -4.01 -14.57 10.07
N GLY A 25 -3.75 -13.52 9.27
CA GLY A 25 -2.95 -13.64 8.07
C GLY A 25 -1.52 -14.05 8.40
N PHE A 26 -0.92 -13.45 9.43
CA PHE A 26 0.43 -13.78 9.88
C PHE A 26 0.52 -15.24 10.36
N HIS A 27 -0.41 -15.67 11.22
CA HIS A 27 -0.45 -17.05 11.69
C HIS A 27 -0.63 -18.06 10.55
N THR A 28 -1.42 -17.69 9.52
CA THR A 28 -1.58 -18.51 8.31
C THR A 28 -0.26 -18.65 7.54
N ILE A 29 0.54 -17.58 7.44
CA ILE A 29 1.88 -17.64 6.82
C ILE A 29 2.81 -18.52 7.63
N VAL A 30 2.84 -18.37 8.96
CA VAL A 30 3.68 -19.20 9.84
C VAL A 30 3.30 -20.67 9.71
N ALA A 31 2.00 -21.00 9.82
CA ALA A 31 1.50 -22.36 9.66
C ALA A 31 1.83 -22.96 8.30
N TYR A 32 1.78 -22.14 7.24
CA TYR A 32 2.19 -22.55 5.90
C TYR A 32 3.70 -22.84 5.83
N THR A 33 4.55 -22.00 6.40
CA THR A 33 6.01 -22.22 6.39
C THR A 33 6.42 -23.46 7.16
N LEU A 34 5.73 -23.79 8.26
CA LEU A 34 6.01 -25.00 9.05
C LEU A 34 5.80 -26.31 8.27
N GLN A 35 5.04 -26.28 7.16
CA GLN A 35 4.90 -27.43 6.26
C GLN A 35 6.18 -27.72 5.47
N PHE A 36 7.14 -26.78 5.44
CA PHE A 36 8.40 -26.86 4.70
C PHE A 36 9.57 -26.57 5.66
N PRO A 37 10.14 -27.61 6.32
CA PRO A 37 11.14 -27.42 7.37
C PRO A 37 12.34 -26.56 6.96
N GLU A 38 12.87 -26.77 5.75
CA GLU A 38 14.01 -26.00 5.20
C GLU A 38 13.68 -24.51 5.05
N ILE A 39 12.47 -24.18 4.58
CA ILE A 39 12.02 -22.79 4.43
C ILE A 39 11.74 -22.17 5.80
N SER A 40 11.10 -22.93 6.69
CA SER A 40 10.76 -22.48 8.04
C SER A 40 12.01 -22.08 8.83
N GLU A 41 13.10 -22.84 8.71
CA GLU A 41 14.34 -22.55 9.40
C GLU A 41 14.92 -21.20 8.95
N VAL A 42 15.04 -21.01 7.64
CA VAL A 42 15.56 -19.77 7.03
C VAL A 42 14.65 -18.57 7.33
N MET A 43 13.34 -18.75 7.26
CA MET A 43 12.36 -17.66 7.43
C MET A 43 12.05 -17.34 8.89
N SER A 44 12.45 -18.18 9.84
CA SER A 44 12.07 -18.05 11.26
C SER A 44 12.42 -16.70 11.87
N ARG A 45 13.65 -16.22 11.68
CA ARG A 45 14.10 -14.90 12.14
C ARG A 45 13.38 -13.77 11.44
N PHE A 46 13.18 -13.88 10.13
CA PHE A 46 12.46 -12.87 9.37
C PHE A 46 11.00 -12.75 9.84
N LEU A 47 10.29 -13.86 10.01
CA LEU A 47 8.89 -13.85 10.44
C LEU A 47 8.73 -13.43 11.90
N ARG A 48 9.65 -13.82 12.78
CA ARG A 48 9.60 -13.47 14.21
C ARG A 48 10.11 -12.06 14.45
N ASP A 49 11.39 -11.83 14.18
CA ASP A 49 12.10 -10.63 14.64
C ASP A 49 11.71 -9.41 13.79
N TYR A 50 11.52 -9.60 12.48
CA TYR A 50 11.14 -8.51 11.59
C TYR A 50 9.64 -8.39 11.42
N VAL A 51 8.94 -9.45 11.02
CA VAL A 51 7.50 -9.32 10.78
C VAL A 51 6.75 -9.17 12.10
N PHE A 52 6.88 -10.10 13.05
CA PHE A 52 6.09 -9.99 14.28
C PHE A 52 6.55 -8.84 15.19
N ASP A 53 7.80 -8.85 15.64
CA ASP A 53 8.26 -7.88 16.65
C ASP A 53 8.27 -6.43 16.11
N TYR A 54 8.70 -6.21 14.87
CA TYR A 54 8.65 -4.85 14.31
C TYR A 54 7.24 -4.47 13.85
N TRP A 55 6.57 -5.26 13.00
CA TRP A 55 5.31 -4.80 12.40
C TRP A 55 4.15 -4.85 13.39
N PHE A 56 4.04 -5.92 14.19
CA PHE A 56 2.90 -6.12 15.08
C PHE A 56 3.14 -5.51 16.47
N VAL A 57 4.34 -5.64 17.03
CA VAL A 57 4.62 -5.14 18.39
C VAL A 57 5.06 -3.68 18.38
N GLN A 58 6.06 -3.30 17.57
CA GLN A 58 6.61 -1.95 17.60
C GLN A 58 5.75 -0.93 16.84
N ILE A 59 5.32 -1.25 15.62
CA ILE A 59 4.54 -0.33 14.77
C ILE A 59 3.04 -0.46 15.02
N GLY A 60 2.55 -1.69 15.16
CA GLY A 60 1.15 -2.00 15.40
C GLY A 60 0.32 -2.15 14.12
N PRO A 61 -0.61 -3.13 14.04
CA PRO A 61 -1.44 -3.37 12.85
C PRO A 61 -2.27 -2.17 12.41
N ARG A 62 -2.69 -1.30 13.33
CA ARG A 62 -3.49 -0.10 13.01
C ARG A 62 -2.73 0.91 12.14
N CYS A 63 -1.41 1.00 12.30
CA CYS A 63 -0.56 1.91 11.52
C CYS A 63 -0.22 1.33 10.15
N LEU A 64 -0.25 0.00 10.00
CA LEU A 64 0.14 -0.69 8.77
C LEU A 64 -1.05 -1.05 7.88
N SER A 65 -2.21 -1.34 8.46
CA SER A 65 -3.40 -1.75 7.72
C SER A 65 -3.86 -0.65 6.77
N VAL A 66 -3.84 -0.96 5.48
CA VAL A 66 -4.43 -0.16 4.39
C VAL A 66 -5.77 -0.74 3.94
N PHE A 67 -6.42 -1.54 4.80
CA PHE A 67 -7.72 -2.14 4.52
C PHE A 67 -8.76 -1.07 4.16
N GLY A 68 -9.41 -1.26 3.01
CA GLY A 68 -10.44 -0.33 2.52
C GLY A 68 -9.92 1.04 2.08
N GLN A 69 -8.60 1.28 2.08
CA GLN A 69 -8.02 2.54 1.67
C GLN A 69 -7.82 2.59 0.14
N ASP A 70 -8.18 3.73 -0.45
CA ASP A 70 -7.93 4.05 -1.86
C ASP A 70 -6.46 4.45 -2.08
N HIS A 71 -5.76 4.88 -1.03
CA HIS A 71 -4.36 5.28 -1.03
C HIS A 71 -3.58 4.43 -0.02
N ARG A 72 -2.57 3.69 -0.50
CA ARG A 72 -1.93 2.58 0.25
C ARG A 72 -0.44 2.77 0.52
N THR A 73 0.19 3.68 -0.22
CA THR A 73 1.60 4.04 -0.06
C THR A 73 1.73 5.55 -0.04
N ASN A 74 2.85 6.02 0.50
CA ASN A 74 3.19 7.43 0.60
C ASN A 74 3.44 8.11 -0.77
N ASN A 75 3.21 7.40 -1.87
CA ASN A 75 3.45 7.88 -3.24
C ASN A 75 2.86 9.26 -3.54
N TYR A 76 1.73 9.63 -2.93
CA TYR A 76 1.14 10.96 -3.13
C TYR A 76 1.97 12.06 -2.48
N LEU A 77 2.41 11.84 -1.24
CA LEU A 77 3.29 12.76 -0.55
C LEU A 77 4.65 12.81 -1.25
N GLU A 78 5.18 11.65 -1.66
CA GLU A 78 6.44 11.57 -2.40
C GLU A 78 6.34 12.26 -3.76
N SER A 79 5.26 12.05 -4.52
CA SER A 79 5.02 12.75 -5.79
C SER A 79 4.85 14.25 -5.59
N PHE A 80 4.19 14.66 -4.49
CA PHE A 80 4.07 16.06 -4.12
C PHE A 80 5.44 16.66 -3.77
N HIS A 81 6.26 15.97 -2.98
CA HIS A 81 7.62 16.37 -2.65
C HIS A 81 8.53 16.40 -3.88
N SER A 82 8.40 15.44 -4.80
CA SER A 82 9.10 15.47 -6.10
C SER A 82 8.67 16.68 -6.93
N THR A 83 7.37 16.98 -7.00
CA THR A 83 6.85 18.15 -7.71
C THR A 83 7.40 19.44 -7.08
N LEU A 84 7.38 19.55 -5.75
CA LEU A 84 7.98 20.66 -5.03
C LEU A 84 9.48 20.78 -5.35
N LEU A 85 10.25 19.70 -5.25
CA LEU A 85 11.68 19.71 -5.55
C LEU A 85 11.98 20.14 -6.98
N THR A 86 11.21 19.66 -7.96
CA THR A 86 11.35 20.05 -9.37
C THR A 86 11.01 21.52 -9.59
N GLN A 87 9.92 22.02 -9.00
CA GLN A 87 9.48 23.39 -9.21
C GLN A 87 10.27 24.42 -8.39
N ILE A 88 10.68 24.07 -7.18
CA ILE A 88 11.37 24.95 -6.23
C ILE A 88 12.89 24.94 -6.46
N GLY A 89 13.45 23.78 -6.81
CA GLY A 89 14.89 23.56 -6.88
C GLY A 89 15.50 23.25 -5.51
N ARG A 90 16.76 22.80 -5.50
CA ARG A 90 17.41 22.26 -4.30
C ARG A 90 17.81 23.33 -3.27
N HIS A 91 18.10 24.55 -3.72
CA HIS A 91 18.57 25.67 -2.87
C HIS A 91 18.11 27.05 -3.39
N PRO A 92 16.81 27.36 -3.42
CA PRO A 92 16.34 28.71 -3.74
C PRO A 92 16.69 29.70 -2.62
N ASN A 93 16.83 30.99 -2.95
CA ASN A 93 16.76 32.03 -1.92
C ASN A 93 15.30 32.21 -1.44
N ILE A 94 15.10 32.93 -0.34
CA ILE A 94 13.78 33.05 0.30
C ILE A 94 12.71 33.66 -0.62
N TRP A 95 13.08 34.61 -1.48
CA TRP A 95 12.14 35.27 -2.39
C TRP A 95 11.76 34.36 -3.56
N ASP A 96 12.74 33.65 -4.13
CA ASP A 96 12.51 32.65 -5.17
C ASP A 96 11.67 31.49 -4.65
N PHE A 97 11.90 31.07 -3.40
CA PHE A 97 11.12 30.03 -2.74
C PHE A 97 9.64 30.43 -2.62
N LEU A 98 9.36 31.64 -2.11
CA LEU A 98 8.01 32.17 -1.97
C LEU A 98 7.30 32.32 -3.32
N GLN A 99 7.99 32.84 -4.34
CA GLN A 99 7.41 32.96 -5.68
C GLN A 99 7.07 31.60 -6.28
N ARG A 100 7.96 30.61 -6.14
CA ARG A 100 7.73 29.25 -6.66
C ARG A 100 6.61 28.53 -5.90
N LEU A 101 6.47 28.77 -4.60
CA LEU A 101 5.34 28.27 -3.81
C LEU A 101 4.00 28.79 -4.32
N ILE A 102 3.91 30.09 -4.64
CA ILE A 102 2.69 30.69 -5.19
C ILE A 102 2.34 30.06 -6.55
N ILE A 103 3.34 29.74 -7.38
CA ILE A 103 3.12 29.06 -8.67
C ILE A 103 2.55 27.65 -8.45
N VAL A 104 3.15 26.89 -7.53
CA VAL A 104 2.68 25.55 -7.16
C VAL A 104 1.24 25.62 -6.64
N GLU A 105 0.96 26.53 -5.72
CA GLU A 105 -0.38 26.73 -5.14
C GLU A 105 -1.42 27.05 -6.22
N ASN A 106 -1.12 27.99 -7.13
CA ASN A 106 -2.00 28.33 -8.23
C ASN A 106 -2.27 27.14 -9.16
N GLN A 107 -1.25 26.32 -9.42
CA GLN A 107 -1.43 25.10 -10.19
C GLN A 107 -2.40 24.14 -9.48
N PHE A 108 -2.19 23.86 -8.19
CA PHE A 108 -3.09 23.01 -7.41
C PHE A 108 -4.51 23.58 -7.30
N PHE A 109 -4.66 24.91 -7.21
CA PHE A 109 -5.96 25.58 -7.21
C PHE A 109 -6.71 25.37 -8.53
N VAL A 110 -6.04 25.55 -9.67
CA VAL A 110 -6.62 25.30 -11.00
C VAL A 110 -7.00 23.83 -11.15
N GLU A 111 -6.13 22.92 -10.72
CA GLU A 111 -6.41 21.48 -10.72
C GLU A 111 -7.64 21.16 -9.84
N PHE A 112 -7.72 21.71 -8.63
CA PHE A 112 -8.87 21.53 -7.75
C PHE A 112 -10.18 22.03 -8.37
N GLN A 113 -10.15 23.19 -9.02
CA GLN A 113 -11.29 23.75 -9.76
C GLN A 113 -11.69 22.85 -10.95
N GLN A 114 -10.72 22.35 -11.72
CA GLN A 114 -10.97 21.40 -12.81
C GLN A 114 -11.67 20.14 -12.29
N ARG A 115 -11.22 19.58 -11.16
CA ARG A 115 -11.86 18.42 -10.52
C ARG A 115 -13.28 18.70 -10.06
N THR A 116 -13.49 19.86 -9.43
CA THR A 116 -14.82 20.31 -8.97
C THR A 116 -15.79 20.43 -10.13
N ASN A 117 -15.28 20.81 -11.30
CA ASN A 117 -16.03 20.91 -12.55
C ASN A 117 -16.01 19.64 -13.41
N ASN A 118 -15.64 18.48 -12.84
CA ASN A 118 -15.55 17.17 -13.50
C ASN A 118 -14.62 17.10 -14.73
N LEU A 119 -13.63 17.99 -14.81
CA LEU A 119 -12.58 17.98 -15.84
C LEU A 119 -11.39 17.10 -15.40
N THR A 120 -10.81 16.37 -16.35
CA THR A 120 -9.64 15.49 -16.12
C THR A 120 -8.32 16.27 -16.10
N ILE A 121 -7.51 16.04 -15.05
CA ILE A 121 -6.36 16.90 -14.71
C ILE A 121 -5.01 16.34 -15.19
N ARG A 122 -4.78 15.01 -15.22
CA ARG A 122 -3.58 14.33 -15.78
C ARG A 122 -3.67 12.80 -15.67
N ASP A 123 -2.94 12.11 -16.57
CA ASP A 123 -2.71 10.67 -16.77
C ASP A 123 -3.82 9.69 -16.34
N GLY A 124 -4.75 9.42 -17.26
CA GLY A 124 -5.79 8.41 -17.09
C GLY A 124 -5.25 7.00 -16.85
N THR A 125 -4.03 6.70 -17.32
CA THR A 125 -3.38 5.40 -17.19
C THR A 125 -3.06 5.05 -15.73
N SER A 126 -2.46 5.98 -14.98
CA SER A 126 -2.13 5.78 -13.55
C SER A 126 -3.39 5.62 -12.70
N ARG A 127 -4.44 6.38 -13.02
CA ARG A 127 -5.73 6.30 -12.33
C ARG A 127 -6.45 4.98 -12.61
N SER A 128 -6.52 4.57 -13.88
CA SER A 128 -7.14 3.29 -14.29
C SER A 128 -6.44 2.09 -13.66
N LEU A 129 -5.10 2.09 -13.63
CA LEU A 129 -4.32 1.02 -12.97
C LEU A 129 -4.61 0.93 -11.46
N ARG A 130 -4.72 2.09 -10.78
CA ARG A 130 -5.08 2.16 -9.35
C ARG A 130 -6.51 1.72 -9.08
N GLU A 131 -7.46 2.14 -9.90
CA GLU A 131 -8.86 1.73 -9.81
C GLU A 131 -8.98 0.21 -10.02
N ASN A 132 -8.23 -0.34 -10.99
CA ASN A 132 -8.19 -1.78 -11.23
C ASN A 132 -7.57 -2.55 -10.05
N ALA A 133 -6.45 -2.07 -9.49
CA ALA A 133 -5.83 -2.68 -8.31
C ALA A 133 -6.77 -2.65 -7.09
N THR A 134 -7.44 -1.52 -6.87
CA THR A 134 -8.43 -1.35 -5.79
C THR A 134 -9.62 -2.29 -5.95
N ARG A 135 -10.16 -2.38 -7.16
CA ARG A 135 -11.24 -3.30 -7.50
C ARG A 135 -10.85 -4.74 -7.20
N ILE A 136 -9.65 -5.16 -7.58
CA ILE A 136 -9.23 -6.55 -7.45
C ILE A 136 -8.89 -6.93 -6.00
N ILE A 137 -8.35 -6.01 -5.20
CA ILE A 137 -8.20 -6.23 -3.76
C ILE A 137 -9.59 -6.38 -3.12
N ARG A 138 -10.56 -5.53 -3.49
CA ARG A 138 -11.94 -5.63 -3.00
C ARG A 138 -12.59 -6.97 -3.39
N GLU A 139 -12.43 -7.41 -4.63
CA GLU A 139 -12.90 -8.73 -5.10
C GLU A 139 -12.24 -9.87 -4.32
N SER A 140 -10.94 -9.78 -4.05
CA SER A 140 -10.21 -10.77 -3.24
C SER A 140 -10.73 -10.84 -1.79
N VAL A 141 -11.04 -9.69 -1.17
CA VAL A 141 -11.64 -9.63 0.17
C VAL A 141 -13.06 -10.21 0.16
N GLN A 142 -13.87 -9.91 -0.85
CA GLN A 142 -15.20 -10.51 -0.98
C GLN A 142 -15.14 -12.02 -1.14
N GLN A 143 -14.16 -12.53 -1.87
CA GLN A 143 -13.96 -13.97 -2.02
C GLN A 143 -13.51 -14.60 -0.71
N LEU A 144 -12.55 -13.99 -0.01
CA LEU A 144 -12.13 -14.41 1.34
C LEU A 144 -13.33 -14.50 2.31
N ASN A 145 -14.24 -13.52 2.28
CA ASN A 145 -15.44 -13.55 3.12
C ASN A 145 -16.40 -14.71 2.78
N ARG A 146 -16.34 -15.27 1.56
CA ARG A 146 -17.20 -16.36 1.11
C ARG A 146 -16.59 -17.73 1.36
N ASP A 147 -15.31 -17.92 1.02
CA ASP A 147 -14.63 -19.21 1.09
C ASP A 147 -13.85 -19.43 2.39
N GLY A 148 -13.50 -18.35 3.10
CA GLY A 148 -12.68 -18.39 4.30
C GLY A 148 -11.22 -18.77 4.04
N ASP A 149 -10.77 -18.78 2.78
CA ASP A 149 -9.43 -19.22 2.40
C ASP A 149 -8.43 -18.07 2.47
N LEU A 150 -7.96 -17.83 3.70
CA LEU A 150 -6.99 -16.77 3.99
C LEU A 150 -5.64 -17.00 3.30
N LEU A 151 -5.24 -18.25 3.11
CA LEU A 151 -3.99 -18.58 2.43
C LEU A 151 -4.06 -18.20 0.94
N MET A 152 -5.17 -18.51 0.28
CA MET A 152 -5.39 -18.14 -1.11
C MET A 152 -5.51 -16.64 -1.29
N PHE A 153 -6.16 -15.93 -0.37
CA PHE A 153 -6.16 -14.47 -0.34
C PHE A 153 -4.72 -13.92 -0.31
N LEU A 154 -3.90 -14.38 0.64
CA LEU A 154 -2.53 -13.91 0.84
C LEU A 154 -1.61 -14.20 -0.37
N ARG A 155 -1.83 -15.32 -1.07
CA ARG A 155 -1.10 -15.66 -2.30
C ARG A 155 -1.48 -14.74 -3.45
N ARG A 156 -2.78 -14.57 -3.71
CA ARG A 156 -3.30 -13.74 -4.82
C ARG A 156 -2.88 -12.29 -4.66
N THR A 157 -3.05 -11.75 -3.46
CA THR A 157 -2.69 -10.36 -3.15
C THR A 157 -1.17 -10.19 -3.07
N GLY A 158 -0.43 -11.19 -2.60
CA GLY A 158 1.03 -11.18 -2.53
C GLY A 158 1.69 -11.08 -3.92
N HIS A 159 1.31 -11.94 -4.87
CA HIS A 159 1.87 -11.92 -6.23
C HIS A 159 1.67 -10.59 -6.97
N ARG A 160 0.63 -9.84 -6.60
CA ARG A 160 0.40 -8.51 -7.17
C ARG A 160 1.37 -7.47 -6.65
N ASN A 161 1.73 -7.56 -5.37
CA ASN A 161 2.73 -6.68 -4.79
C ASN A 161 4.11 -6.96 -5.40
N ASP A 162 4.41 -8.21 -5.73
CA ASP A 162 5.65 -8.56 -6.45
C ASP A 162 5.73 -7.88 -7.82
N GLY A 163 4.63 -7.89 -8.60
CA GLY A 163 4.56 -7.19 -9.89
C GLY A 163 4.74 -5.68 -9.76
N TYR A 164 4.10 -5.07 -8.76
CA TYR A 164 4.26 -3.64 -8.48
C TYR A 164 5.70 -3.28 -8.05
N VAL A 165 6.32 -4.08 -7.19
CA VAL A 165 7.70 -3.88 -6.75
C VAL A 165 8.66 -4.02 -7.94
N GLN A 166 8.45 -5.00 -8.81
CA GLN A 166 9.28 -5.21 -10.00
C GLN A 166 9.15 -4.06 -11.01
N GLU A 167 7.96 -3.47 -11.15
CA GLU A 167 7.73 -2.29 -12.00
C GLU A 167 8.33 -0.99 -11.42
N GLN A 168 8.32 -0.82 -10.09
CA GLN A 168 8.74 0.44 -9.45
C GLN A 168 10.19 0.47 -8.97
N ILE A 169 10.70 -0.67 -8.50
CA ILE A 169 12.03 -0.78 -7.84
C ILE A 169 13.04 -1.47 -8.77
N GLY A 170 12.56 -2.17 -9.82
CA GLY A 170 13.39 -2.97 -10.73
C GLY A 170 13.60 -4.40 -10.23
N PRO A 171 14.27 -5.26 -11.01
CA PRO A 171 14.54 -6.63 -10.60
C PRO A 171 15.41 -6.65 -9.33
N TYR A 172 15.12 -7.58 -8.42
CA TYR A 172 15.98 -7.82 -7.26
C TYR A 172 17.39 -8.21 -7.73
N PRO A 173 18.46 -7.68 -7.09
CA PRO A 173 19.84 -8.05 -7.39
C PRO A 173 20.13 -9.53 -7.12
#